data_AF-Q43788-F1
#
_entry.id   AF-Q43788-F1
#
_cell.length_a   1.000
_cell.length_b   1.000
_cell.length_c   1.000
_cell.angle_alpha   90.00
_cell.angle_beta   90.00
_cell.angle_gamma   90.00
#
_symmetry.space_group_name_H-M   'P 1'
#
loop_
_entity.id
_entity.type
_entity.pdbx_description
1 polymer ?
#
loop_
_entity_poly.entity_id
_entity_poly.type
_entity_poly.pdbx_seq_one_letter_code
_entity_poly.pdbx_strand_id
1 'polypeptide(L)'
;QNLPRYSVFFYTVILEKAPAAKGLFSFLKNSAEVQDSPQLQAHAEKVFGLVRDSAVQLRATGGVVLGDATLGAIHVRKGVVDPHFVVVKEALLKTIKEAAGDKWSEELTLLGK
;
A
#
# COMPACT_ATOMS: atom_id res chain seq x y z
N GLN A 1 -8.86 0.34 -14.89
CA GLN A 1 -8.78 -0.81 -13.95
C GLN A 1 -9.24 -0.34 -12.57
N ASN A 2 -9.79 -1.25 -11.75
CA ASN A 2 -10.46 -0.97 -10.48
C ASN A 2 -9.51 -0.52 -9.35
N LEU A 3 -8.89 0.65 -9.51
CA LEU A 3 -8.01 1.28 -8.51
C LEU A 3 -8.68 1.36 -7.13
N PRO A 4 -9.97 1.73 -6.99
CA PRO A 4 -10.64 1.76 -5.69
C PRO A 4 -10.65 0.39 -5.02
N ARG A 5 -11.09 -0.66 -5.72
CA ARG A 5 -11.16 -2.04 -5.18
C ARG A 5 -9.80 -2.54 -4.70
N TYR A 6 -8.76 -2.44 -5.53
CA TYR A 6 -7.45 -2.98 -5.17
C TYR A 6 -6.73 -2.14 -4.12
N SER A 7 -6.99 -0.83 -4.06
CA SER A 7 -6.46 0.01 -2.98
C SER A 7 -7.06 -0.36 -1.63
N VAL A 8 -8.37 -0.64 -1.57
CA VAL A 8 -9.04 -1.12 -0.36
C VAL A 8 -8.49 -2.48 0.05
N PHE A 9 -8.40 -3.44 -0.88
CA PHE A 9 -7.83 -4.76 -0.59
C PHE A 9 -6.39 -4.67 -0.07
N PHE A 10 -5.55 -3.85 -0.71
CA PHE A 10 -4.17 -3.60 -0.30
C PHE A 10 -4.09 -3.09 1.15
N TYR A 11 -4.89 -2.09 1.51
CA TYR A 11 -4.90 -1.54 2.86
C TYR A 11 -5.53 -2.48 3.90
N THR A 12 -6.52 -3.28 3.50
CA THR A 12 -7.09 -4.32 4.36
C THR A 12 -6.00 -5.31 4.75
N VAL A 13 -5.22 -5.81 3.79
CA VAL A 13 -4.12 -6.74 4.07
C VAL A 13 -3.05 -6.11 4.97
N ILE A 14 -2.74 -4.82 4.82
CA ILE A 14 -1.80 -4.11 5.73
C ILE A 14 -2.31 -4.16 7.16
N LEU A 15 -3.58 -3.79 7.39
CA LEU A 15 -4.14 -3.69 8.74
C LEU A 15 -4.48 -5.05 9.36
N GLU A 16 -4.71 -6.09 8.55
CA GLU A 16 -4.79 -7.47 9.01
C GLU A 16 -3.43 -7.98 9.52
N LYS A 17 -2.34 -7.67 8.80
CA LYS A 17 -0.98 -8.07 9.18
C LYS A 17 -0.40 -7.26 10.33
N ALA A 18 -0.76 -5.97 10.41
CA ALA A 18 -0.28 -5.05 11.45
C ALA A 18 -1.46 -4.31 12.10
N PRO A 19 -2.30 -4.99 12.91
CA PRO A 19 -3.48 -4.38 13.50
C PRO A 19 -3.16 -3.20 14.42
N ALA A 20 -2.00 -3.21 15.07
CA ALA A 20 -1.52 -2.09 15.88
C ALA A 20 -1.34 -0.79 15.06
N ALA A 21 -1.09 -0.88 13.75
CA ALA A 21 -0.95 0.28 12.87
C ALA A 21 -2.26 1.07 12.72
N LYS A 22 -3.42 0.48 13.05
CA LYS A 22 -4.71 1.21 13.13
C LYS A 22 -4.58 2.43 14.06
N GLY A 23 -3.78 2.34 15.13
CA GLY A 23 -3.53 3.42 16.08
C GLY A 23 -2.72 4.61 15.53
N LEU A 24 -2.07 4.47 14.37
CA LEU A 24 -1.33 5.56 13.72
C LEU A 24 -2.25 6.52 12.95
N PHE A 25 -3.48 6.09 12.65
CA PHE A 25 -4.48 6.90 11.96
C PHE A 25 -5.36 7.62 12.97
N SER A 26 -5.06 8.90 13.22
CA SER A 26 -5.80 9.72 14.19
C SER A 26 -7.30 9.89 13.89
N PHE A 27 -7.72 9.61 12.64
CA PHE A 27 -9.11 9.67 12.21
C PHE A 27 -9.85 8.34 12.35
N LEU A 28 -9.15 7.22 12.59
CA LEU A 28 -9.80 5.93 12.83
C LEU A 28 -10.31 5.90 14.27
N LYS A 29 -11.63 5.86 14.41
CA LYS A 29 -12.26 5.48 15.69
C LYS A 29 -12.16 3.96 15.84
N ASN A 30 -11.96 3.49 17.07
CA ASN A 30 -11.80 2.09 17.44
C ASN A 30 -12.71 1.18 16.61
N SER A 31 -12.10 0.28 15.83
CA SER A 31 -12.73 -0.80 15.03
C SER A 31 -13.28 -0.50 13.63
N ALA A 32 -13.06 0.67 13.01
CA ALA A 32 -13.47 0.83 11.60
C ALA A 32 -12.60 -0.03 10.67
N GLU A 33 -13.23 -0.85 9.82
CA GLU A 33 -12.55 -1.52 8.71
C GLU A 33 -12.28 -0.52 7.57
N VAL A 34 -11.38 -0.87 6.64
CA VAL A 34 -11.01 0.02 5.52
C VAL A 34 -12.23 0.44 4.71
N GLN A 35 -13.16 -0.48 4.50
CA GLN A 35 -14.40 -0.24 3.76
C GLN A 35 -15.37 0.75 4.46
N ASP A 36 -15.20 0.96 5.76
CA ASP A 36 -16.11 1.78 6.57
C ASP A 36 -15.55 3.20 6.85
N SER A 37 -14.34 3.50 6.39
CA SER A 37 -13.69 4.80 6.59
C SER A 37 -13.36 5.49 5.25
N PRO A 38 -14.15 6.49 4.82
CA PRO A 38 -13.86 7.27 3.61
C PRO A 38 -12.47 7.92 3.65
N GLN A 39 -12.00 8.35 4.82
CA GLN A 39 -10.66 8.91 4.98
C GLN A 39 -9.57 7.86 4.75
N LEU A 40 -9.78 6.63 5.23
CA LEU A 40 -8.81 5.55 5.01
C LEU A 40 -8.82 5.09 3.55
N GLN A 41 -9.98 5.04 2.89
CA GLN A 41 -10.09 4.74 1.46
C GLN A 41 -9.34 5.78 0.63
N ALA A 42 -9.55 7.08 0.90
CA ALA A 42 -8.83 8.15 0.20
C ALA A 42 -7.31 8.06 0.41
N HIS A 43 -6.88 7.69 1.63
CA HIS A 43 -5.46 7.44 1.90
C HIS A 43 -4.93 6.23 1.12
N ALA A 44 -5.68 5.12 1.11
CA ALA A 44 -5.33 3.90 0.38
C ALA A 44 -5.20 4.16 -1.12
N GLU A 45 -6.15 4.87 -1.73
CA GLU A 45 -6.12 5.25 -3.14
C GLU A 45 -4.90 6.11 -3.46
N LYS A 46 -4.58 7.09 -2.60
CA LYS A 46 -3.41 7.94 -2.79
C LYS A 46 -2.11 7.12 -2.78
N VAL A 47 -1.93 6.24 -1.80
CA VAL A 47 -0.73 5.37 -1.72
C VAL A 47 -0.66 4.43 -2.92
N PHE A 48 -1.76 3.76 -3.25
CA PHE A 48 -1.80 2.80 -4.37
C PHE A 48 -1.59 3.49 -5.73
N GLY A 49 -2.10 4.71 -5.89
CA GLY A 49 -1.82 5.57 -7.05
C GLY A 49 -0.33 5.93 -7.18
N LEU A 50 0.33 6.31 -6.08
CA LEU A 50 1.77 6.59 -6.07
C LEU A 50 2.60 5.36 -6.44
N VAL A 51 2.20 4.17 -5.99
CA VAL A 51 2.85 2.90 -6.37
C VAL A 51 2.70 2.64 -7.86
N ARG A 52 1.48 2.78 -8.41
CA ARG A 52 1.21 2.66 -9.86
C ARG A 52 2.09 3.61 -10.66
N ASP A 53 2.13 4.88 -10.27
CA ASP A 53 2.86 5.91 -11.00
C ASP A 53 4.37 5.68 -10.93
N SER A 54 4.87 5.20 -9.79
CA SER A 54 6.28 4.78 -9.62
C SER A 54 6.61 3.60 -10.52
N ALA A 55 5.74 2.60 -10.64
CA ALA A 55 5.94 1.46 -11.53
C ALA A 55 5.95 1.88 -13.02
N VAL A 56 5.10 2.84 -13.40
CA VAL A 56 5.09 3.41 -14.75
C VAL A 56 6.39 4.15 -15.04
N GLN A 57 6.88 4.98 -14.10
CA GLN A 57 8.17 5.65 -14.22
C GLN A 57 9.30 4.65 -14.37
N LEU A 58 9.39 3.67 -13.46
CA LEU A 58 10.44 2.65 -13.47
C LEU A 58 10.50 1.93 -14.82
N ARG A 59 9.34 1.56 -15.38
CA ARG A 59 9.27 0.93 -16.71
C ARG A 59 9.75 1.87 -17.83
N ALA A 60 9.46 3.16 -17.74
CA ALA A 60 9.75 4.12 -18.80
C ALA A 60 11.19 4.65 -18.76
N THR A 61 11.76 4.81 -17.57
CA THR A 61 13.02 5.56 -17.38
C THR A 61 14.11 4.75 -16.69
N GLY A 62 13.80 3.58 -16.12
CA GLY A 62 14.72 2.80 -15.29
C GLY A 62 14.91 3.36 -13.87
N GLY A 63 14.17 4.40 -13.48
CA GLY A 63 14.24 5.00 -12.15
C GLY A 63 12.91 5.56 -11.68
N VAL A 64 12.87 5.96 -10.41
CA VAL A 64 11.71 6.62 -9.78
C VAL A 64 12.15 7.95 -9.20
N VAL A 65 11.49 9.02 -9.59
CA VAL A 65 11.66 10.34 -8.97
C VAL A 65 10.42 10.65 -8.16
N LEU A 66 10.61 10.92 -6.87
CA LEU A 66 9.52 11.30 -5.97
C LEU A 66 9.14 12.76 -6.24
N GLY A 67 7.87 13.00 -6.57
CA GLY A 67 7.36 14.37 -6.76
C GLY A 67 7.25 15.17 -5.47
N ASP A 68 7.12 14.51 -4.32
CA ASP A 68 7.04 15.13 -3.00
C ASP A 68 7.98 14.41 -2.02
N ALA A 69 9.16 14.99 -1.80
CA ALA A 69 10.16 14.47 -0.88
C ALA A 69 9.75 14.57 0.60
N THR A 70 8.68 15.31 0.93
CA THR A 70 8.23 15.50 2.32
C THR A 70 7.43 14.30 2.85
N LEU A 71 6.93 13.44 1.96
CA LEU A 71 6.10 12.30 2.34
C LEU A 71 6.79 11.40 3.36
N GLY A 72 8.08 11.09 3.19
CA GLY A 72 8.84 10.29 4.16
C GLY A 72 8.87 10.92 5.55
N ALA A 73 9.18 12.21 5.62
CA ALA A 73 9.22 12.95 6.89
C ALA A 73 7.85 13.00 7.60
N ILE A 74 6.75 13.08 6.84
CA ILE A 74 5.39 13.01 7.39
C ILE A 74 5.14 11.64 8.04
N HIS A 75 5.51 10.54 7.38
CA HIS A 75 5.30 9.20 7.92
C HIS A 75 6.11 8.98 9.21
N VAL A 76 7.36 9.44 9.25
CA VAL A 76 8.21 9.39 10.47
C VAL A 76 7.57 10.16 11.62
N ARG A 77 7.09 11.39 11.38
CA ARG A 77 6.38 12.20 12.41
C ARG A 77 5.11 11.54 12.92
N LYS A 78 4.50 10.65 12.14
CA LYS A 78 3.29 9.89 12.50
C LYS A 78 3.61 8.54 13.14
N GLY A 79 4.87 8.23 13.42
CA GLY A 79 5.28 7.01 14.11
C GLY A 79 5.41 5.79 13.19
N VAL A 80 5.47 5.98 11.87
CA VAL A 80 5.76 4.89 10.94
C VAL A 80 7.25 4.56 11.01
N VAL A 81 7.56 3.27 11.17
CA VAL A 81 8.91 2.71 11.26
C VAL A 81 9.16 1.68 10.16
N ASP A 82 10.42 1.34 9.92
CA ASP A 82 10.85 0.42 8.85
C ASP A 82 10.08 -0.91 8.79
N PRO A 83 9.78 -1.60 9.92
CA PRO A 83 8.97 -2.81 9.90
C PRO A 83 7.59 -2.66 9.24
N HIS A 84 6.97 -1.48 9.27
CA HIS A 84 5.70 -1.26 8.58
C HIS A 84 5.84 -1.35 7.06
N PHE A 85 7.00 -0.99 6.49
CA PHE A 85 7.24 -1.08 5.04
C PHE A 85 7.42 -2.52 4.56
N VAL A 86 7.86 -3.44 5.43
CA VAL A 86 7.87 -4.88 5.12
C VAL A 86 6.43 -5.38 4.93
N VAL A 87 5.53 -4.99 5.83
CA VAL A 87 4.09 -5.33 5.73
C VAL A 87 3.47 -4.73 4.47
N VAL A 88 3.82 -3.49 4.13
CA VAL A 88 3.39 -2.83 2.88
C VAL A 88 3.88 -3.59 1.65
N LYS A 89 5.14 -4.04 1.61
CA LYS A 89 5.68 -4.85 0.50
C LYS A 89 4.88 -6.13 0.31
N GLU A 90 4.64 -6.86 1.40
CA GLU A 90 3.87 -8.12 1.36
C GLU A 90 2.43 -7.91 0.91
N ALA A 91 1.77 -6.88 1.42
CA ALA A 91 0.42 -6.52 1.02
C ALA A 91 0.34 -6.14 -0.47
N LEU A 92 1.34 -5.41 -0.97
CA LEU A 92 1.43 -5.05 -2.38
C LEU A 92 1.57 -6.29 -3.27
N LEU A 93 2.49 -7.20 -2.92
CA LEU A 93 2.67 -8.45 -3.68
C LEU A 93 1.40 -9.32 -3.68
N LYS A 94 0.72 -9.45 -2.53
CA LYS A 94 -0.58 -10.14 -2.45
C LYS A 94 -1.64 -9.48 -3.33
N THR A 95 -1.67 -8.15 -3.37
CA THR A 95 -2.61 -7.39 -4.22
C THR A 95 -2.32 -7.58 -5.72
N ILE A 96 -1.04 -7.57 -6.12
CA ILE A 96 -0.65 -7.83 -7.50
C ILE A 96 -1.02 -9.26 -7.90
N LYS A 97 -0.80 -10.24 -7.00
CA LYS A 97 -1.19 -11.64 -7.24
C LYS A 97 -2.69 -11.79 -7.46
N GLU A 98 -3.50 -11.19 -6.60
CA GLU A 98 -4.97 -11.16 -6.75
C GLU A 98 -5.39 -10.52 -8.08
N ALA A 99 -4.76 -9.40 -8.46
CA ALA A 99 -5.07 -8.70 -9.70
C ALA A 99 -4.59 -9.43 -10.97
N ALA A 100 -3.49 -10.19 -10.88
CA ALA A 100 -2.90 -10.91 -11.99
C ALA A 100 -3.63 -12.23 -12.29
N GLY A 101 -4.22 -12.86 -11.26
CA GLY A 101 -4.87 -14.17 -11.39
C GLY A 101 -3.92 -15.19 -12.04
N ASP A 102 -4.39 -15.83 -13.10
CA ASP A 102 -3.63 -16.86 -13.85
C ASP A 102 -2.34 -16.34 -14.51
N LYS A 103 -2.13 -15.01 -14.56
CA LYS A 103 -0.91 -14.39 -15.12
C LYS A 103 0.23 -14.28 -14.09
N TRP A 104 0.01 -14.68 -12.84
CA TRP A 104 1.05 -14.68 -11.82
C TRP A 104 2.07 -15.81 -12.05
N SER A 105 3.37 -15.49 -12.13
CA SER A 105 4.43 -16.46 -12.38
C SER A 105 5.14 -16.93 -11.10
N GLU A 106 5.88 -18.03 -11.20
CA GLU A 106 6.76 -18.52 -10.12
C GLU A 106 7.89 -17.53 -9.80
N GLU A 107 8.41 -16.81 -10.80
CA GLU A 107 9.40 -15.75 -10.61
C GLU A 107 8.88 -14.66 -9.64
N LEU A 108 7.62 -14.25 -9.80
CA LEU A 108 6.98 -13.29 -8.90
C LEU A 108 6.75 -13.85 -7.49
N THR A 109 6.69 -15.18 -7.35
CA THR A 109 6.54 -15.85 -6.05
C THR A 109 7.81 -15.79 -5.21
N LEU A 110 8.99 -15.72 -5.84
CA LEU A 110 10.27 -15.62 -5.14
C LEU A 110 10.52 -14.23 -4.52
N LEU A 111 9.88 -13.18 -5.03
CA LEU A 111 9.98 -11.80 -4.49
C LEU A 111 9.30 -11.62 -3.13
N GLY A 112 8.37 -12.52 -2.78
CA GLY A 112 7.60 -12.51 -1.53
C GLY A 112 8.11 -13.45 -0.44
N LYS A 113 9.21 -14.18 -0.69
CA LYS A 113 9.97 -14.93 0.31
C LYS A 113 11.08 -14.04 0.89
#